data_AF-A0A660MCT6-F1
#
_entry.id   AF-A0A660MCT6-F1
#
_cell.length_a   1.000
_cell.length_b   1.000
_cell.length_c   1.000
_cell.angle_alpha   90.00
_cell.angle_beta   90.00
_cell.angle_gamma   90.00
#
_symmetry.space_group_name_H-M   'P 1'
#
loop_
_entity.id
_entity.type
_entity.pdbx_description
1 polymer ?
#
loop_
_entity_poly.entity_id
_entity_poly.type
_entity_poly.pdbx_seq_one_letter_code
_entity_poly.pdbx_strand_id
1 'polypeptide(L)'
;TIAHTQPRRIAARSVAARIAEELDTPLGDAVGYQVRFDEKTSDATVIKLMTDGMLLAETLSDPYLAQYEVIIVDEAHERSLNIDFLLGYLHRLAARRPDLKIIITSATIDAEKFAAHFGGAPVLNVSGRTYPVEIRYRPPGEDEDTADAILRAVAELDQHGRNDILVFLPSERDIREAADRLRREQLRDT
;
A
#
# COMPACT_ATOMS: atom_id res chain seq x y z
N THR A 1 8.22 -15.69 -12.98
CA THR A 1 8.30 -14.68 -11.87
C THR A 1 6.93 -14.09 -11.57
N ILE A 2 6.70 -13.69 -10.33
CA ILE A 2 5.49 -13.02 -9.84
C ILE A 2 5.77 -11.50 -9.74
N ALA A 3 4.94 -10.68 -10.40
CA ALA A 3 4.91 -9.24 -10.15
C ALA A 3 3.82 -8.93 -9.13
N HIS A 4 4.12 -8.13 -8.12
CA HIS A 4 3.15 -7.67 -7.13
C HIS A 4 3.22 -6.15 -7.03
N THR A 5 2.17 -5.48 -7.51
CA THR A 5 2.13 -4.03 -7.56
C THR A 5 1.57 -3.45 -6.27
N GLN A 6 2.09 -2.29 -5.90
CA GLN A 6 1.67 -1.49 -4.75
C GLN A 6 1.53 -0.04 -5.19
N PRO A 7 0.51 0.72 -4.76
CA PRO A 7 0.32 2.10 -5.19
C PRO A 7 1.44 3.04 -4.74
N ARG A 8 2.10 2.71 -3.62
CA ARG A 8 3.10 3.57 -2.97
C ARG A 8 4.46 2.90 -2.92
N ARG A 9 5.51 3.70 -3.16
CA ARG A 9 6.91 3.24 -3.13
C ARG A 9 7.30 2.64 -1.77
N ILE A 10 6.85 3.27 -0.68
CA ILE A 10 7.14 2.81 0.68
C ILE A 10 6.47 1.47 0.94
N ALA A 11 5.22 1.28 0.49
CA ALA A 11 4.51 0.02 0.60
C ALA A 11 5.23 -1.10 -0.17
N ALA A 12 5.59 -0.87 -1.44
CA ALA A 12 6.35 -1.84 -2.24
C ALA A 12 7.63 -2.32 -1.53
N ARG A 13 8.42 -1.39 -0.97
CA ARG A 13 9.67 -1.70 -0.28
C ARG A 13 9.44 -2.41 1.04
N SER A 14 8.50 -1.94 1.84
CA SER A 14 8.19 -2.52 3.16
C SER A 14 7.61 -3.92 3.03
N VAL A 15 6.71 -4.14 2.07
CA VAL A 15 6.13 -5.46 1.80
C VAL A 15 7.20 -6.41 1.28
N ALA A 16 8.07 -5.96 0.36
CA ALA A 16 9.19 -6.79 -0.12
C ALA A 16 10.12 -7.20 1.01
N ALA A 17 10.51 -6.26 1.87
CA ALA A 17 11.37 -6.52 3.02
C ALA A 17 10.71 -7.52 3.98
N ARG A 18 9.41 -7.37 4.25
CA ARG A 18 8.68 -8.30 5.12
C ARG A 18 8.58 -9.71 4.52
N ILE A 19 8.26 -9.83 3.23
CA ILE A 19 8.19 -11.14 2.57
C ILE A 19 9.57 -11.81 2.55
N ALA A 20 10.65 -11.05 2.32
CA ALA A 20 12.01 -11.57 2.38
C ALA A 20 12.36 -12.12 3.78
N GLU A 21 11.97 -11.39 4.84
CA GLU A 21 12.13 -11.83 6.23
C GLU A 21 11.35 -13.12 6.52
N GLU A 22 10.07 -13.19 6.12
CA GLU A 22 9.20 -14.37 6.32
C GLU A 22 9.70 -15.61 5.57
N LEU A 23 10.42 -15.41 4.46
CA LEU A 23 11.01 -16.49 3.65
C LEU A 23 12.48 -16.79 4.01
N ASP A 24 13.02 -16.16 5.05
CA ASP A 24 14.43 -16.30 5.47
C ASP A 24 15.43 -16.12 4.31
N THR A 25 15.19 -15.09 3.48
CA THR A 25 16.01 -14.76 2.31
C THR A 25 16.49 -13.32 2.36
N PRO A 26 17.70 -13.00 1.86
CA PRO A 26 18.12 -11.62 1.70
C PRO A 26 17.21 -10.87 0.70
N LEU A 27 16.80 -9.65 1.05
CA LEU A 27 16.10 -8.77 0.12
C LEU A 27 17.01 -8.45 -1.08
N GLY A 28 16.51 -8.72 -2.29
CA GLY A 28 17.23 -8.63 -3.56
C GLY A 28 17.57 -10.00 -4.17
N ASP A 29 17.45 -11.08 -3.40
CA ASP A 29 17.63 -12.45 -3.88
C ASP A 29 16.28 -13.01 -4.38
N ALA A 30 15.67 -14.00 -3.72
CA ALA A 30 14.38 -14.58 -4.13
C ALA A 30 13.22 -13.56 -4.11
N VAL A 31 13.29 -12.55 -3.23
CA VAL A 31 12.31 -11.45 -3.13
C VAL A 31 13.03 -10.14 -3.40
N GLY A 32 12.52 -9.35 -4.33
CA GLY A 32 13.08 -8.06 -4.69
C GLY A 32 12.01 -6.98 -4.84
N TYR A 33 12.44 -5.74 -5.03
CA TYR A 33 11.54 -4.66 -5.40
C TYR A 33 12.11 -3.77 -6.50
N GLN A 34 11.22 -3.10 -7.22
CA GLN A 34 11.56 -2.09 -8.21
C GLN A 34 10.60 -0.91 -8.11
N VAL A 35 11.13 0.26 -7.75
CA VAL A 35 10.39 1.52 -7.70
C VAL A 35 11.14 2.59 -8.49
N ARG A 36 10.51 3.74 -8.74
CA ARG A 36 11.18 4.82 -9.46
C ARG A 36 12.49 5.20 -8.76
N PHE A 37 13.59 5.20 -9.53
CA PHE A 37 14.96 5.53 -9.11
C PHE A 37 15.60 4.56 -8.11
N ASP A 38 14.99 3.41 -7.83
CA ASP A 38 15.50 2.49 -6.82
C ASP A 38 15.06 1.05 -7.11
N GLU A 39 16.03 0.17 -7.26
CA GLU A 39 15.79 -1.23 -7.60
C GLU A 39 16.71 -2.13 -6.77
N LYS A 40 16.13 -3.22 -6.27
CA LYS A 40 16.86 -4.26 -5.57
C LYS A 40 16.31 -5.62 -5.99
N THR A 41 16.88 -6.16 -7.06
CA THR A 41 16.52 -7.40 -7.74
C THR A 41 17.78 -8.14 -8.18
N SER A 42 17.65 -9.41 -8.52
CA SER A 42 18.69 -10.24 -9.13
C SER A 42 18.06 -11.26 -10.09
N ASP A 43 18.88 -12.01 -10.80
CA ASP A 43 18.41 -13.10 -11.67
C ASP A 43 17.67 -14.21 -10.88
N ALA A 44 17.89 -14.29 -9.57
CA ALA A 44 17.20 -15.22 -8.68
C ALA A 44 15.83 -14.70 -8.18
N THR A 45 15.47 -13.45 -8.47
CA THR A 45 14.21 -12.85 -7.98
C THR A 45 12.99 -13.51 -8.61
N VAL A 46 12.23 -14.22 -7.77
CA VAL A 46 10.97 -14.89 -8.15
C VAL A 46 9.74 -14.10 -7.76
N ILE A 47 9.82 -13.25 -6.73
CA ILE A 47 8.77 -12.31 -6.31
C ILE A 47 9.32 -10.89 -6.43
N LYS A 48 8.75 -10.09 -7.33
CA LYS A 48 9.17 -8.71 -7.58
C LYS A 48 8.05 -7.76 -7.18
N LEU A 49 8.26 -7.01 -6.09
CA LEU A 49 7.36 -5.95 -5.65
C LEU A 49 7.64 -4.68 -6.43
N MET A 50 6.63 -3.95 -6.88
CA MET A 50 6.87 -2.70 -7.60
C MET A 50 5.72 -1.73 -7.46
N THR A 51 5.90 -0.50 -7.92
CA THR A 51 4.74 0.39 -8.05
C THR A 51 3.97 0.12 -9.33
N ASP A 52 2.65 0.40 -9.34
CA ASP A 52 1.82 0.24 -10.54
C ASP A 52 2.42 0.95 -11.76
N GLY A 53 2.97 2.15 -11.54
CA GLY A 53 3.63 2.93 -12.59
C GLY A 53 4.91 2.30 -13.14
N MET A 54 5.62 1.47 -12.36
CA MET A 54 6.77 0.72 -12.87
C MET A 54 6.31 -0.42 -13.77
N LEU A 55 5.29 -1.20 -13.35
CA LEU A 55 4.74 -2.26 -14.20
C LEU A 55 4.15 -1.68 -15.49
N LEU A 56 3.42 -0.57 -15.39
CA LEU A 56 2.88 0.12 -16.55
C LEU A 56 3.99 0.61 -17.48
N ALA A 57 5.10 1.13 -16.95
CA ALA A 57 6.25 1.53 -17.76
C ALA A 57 6.91 0.33 -18.47
N GLU A 58 7.00 -0.84 -17.82
CA GLU A 58 7.54 -2.07 -18.43
C GLU A 58 6.74 -2.50 -19.66
N THR A 59 5.43 -2.20 -19.73
CA THR A 59 4.59 -2.53 -20.90
C THR A 59 5.06 -1.87 -22.20
N LEU A 60 5.86 -0.80 -22.11
CA LEU A 60 6.41 -0.11 -23.29
C LEU A 60 7.54 -0.93 -23.94
N SER A 61 8.35 -1.63 -23.15
CA SER A 61 9.45 -2.47 -23.62
C SER A 61 9.07 -3.94 -23.77
N ASP A 62 8.15 -4.43 -22.93
CA ASP A 62 7.62 -5.79 -22.94
C ASP A 62 6.09 -5.77 -23.01
N PRO A 63 5.50 -5.61 -24.22
CA PRO A 63 4.06 -5.50 -24.38
C PRO A 63 3.27 -6.78 -24.07
N TYR A 64 3.94 -7.89 -23.78
CA TYR A 64 3.31 -9.13 -23.37
C TYR A 64 3.56 -9.46 -21.90
N LEU A 65 4.38 -8.67 -21.21
CA LEU A 65 4.82 -8.94 -19.84
C LEU A 65 5.31 -10.39 -19.72
N ALA A 66 6.14 -10.82 -20.68
CA ALA A 66 6.56 -12.20 -20.89
C ALA A 66 7.37 -12.79 -19.73
N GLN A 67 8.06 -11.93 -18.98
CA GLN A 67 8.81 -12.32 -17.78
C GLN A 67 7.92 -12.76 -16.60
N TYR A 68 6.62 -12.42 -16.63
CA TYR A 68 5.69 -12.71 -15.54
C TYR A 68 4.70 -13.83 -15.88
N GLU A 69 4.50 -14.72 -14.91
CA GLU A 69 3.50 -15.79 -14.95
C GLU A 69 2.27 -15.43 -14.11
N VAL A 70 2.48 -14.57 -13.11
CA VAL A 70 1.44 -14.05 -12.23
C VAL A 70 1.65 -12.57 -12.02
N ILE A 71 0.58 -11.79 -12.12
CA ILE A 71 0.54 -10.38 -11.74
C ILE A 71 -0.51 -10.21 -10.65
N ILE A 72 -0.09 -9.67 -9.51
CA ILE A 72 -0.94 -9.30 -8.38
C ILE A 72 -1.05 -7.77 -8.38
N VAL A 73 -2.24 -7.24 -8.61
CA VAL A 73 -2.53 -5.81 -8.48
C VAL A 73 -3.12 -5.57 -7.10
N ASP A 74 -2.32 -4.99 -6.21
CA ASP A 74 -2.73 -4.74 -4.83
C ASP A 74 -3.33 -3.37 -4.63
N GLU A 75 -4.16 -3.26 -3.59
CA GLU A 75 -4.84 -2.02 -3.22
C GLU A 75 -5.54 -1.33 -4.40
N ALA A 76 -6.21 -2.12 -5.25
CA ALA A 76 -6.96 -1.63 -6.41
C ALA A 76 -8.07 -0.62 -6.03
N HIS A 77 -8.34 -0.47 -4.73
CA HIS A 77 -9.25 0.51 -4.15
C HIS A 77 -8.68 1.95 -4.10
N GLU A 78 -7.36 2.17 -4.24
CA GLU A 78 -6.75 3.52 -4.20
C GLU A 78 -7.11 4.36 -5.45
N ARG A 79 -7.81 3.78 -6.45
CA ARG A 79 -8.35 4.41 -7.66
C ARG A 79 -7.39 5.42 -8.32
N SER A 80 -6.11 5.07 -8.36
CA SER A 80 -5.11 5.89 -9.03
C SER A 80 -5.22 5.72 -10.55
N LEU A 81 -4.85 6.76 -11.30
CA LEU A 81 -4.84 6.70 -12.77
C LEU A 81 -3.96 5.55 -13.29
N ASN A 82 -2.84 5.26 -12.61
CA ASN A 82 -1.96 4.16 -12.98
C ASN A 82 -2.64 2.80 -12.82
N ILE A 83 -3.38 2.60 -11.72
CA ILE A 83 -4.14 1.36 -11.49
C ILE A 83 -5.20 1.19 -12.58
N ASP A 84 -5.98 2.22 -12.88
CA ASP A 84 -7.05 2.14 -13.89
C ASP A 84 -6.47 1.79 -15.28
N PHE A 85 -5.36 2.43 -15.68
CA PHE A 85 -4.68 2.08 -16.94
C PHE A 85 -4.10 0.67 -16.93
N LEU A 86 -3.46 0.26 -15.82
CA LEU A 86 -2.89 -1.07 -15.68
C LEU A 86 -3.98 -2.14 -15.77
N LEU A 87 -5.12 -1.97 -15.10
CA LEU A 87 -6.24 -2.90 -15.16
C LEU A 87 -6.82 -2.99 -16.57
N GLY A 88 -7.02 -1.85 -17.25
CA GLY A 88 -7.47 -1.83 -18.64
C GLY A 88 -6.48 -2.51 -19.60
N TYR A 89 -5.18 -2.36 -19.35
CA TYR A 89 -4.13 -3.03 -20.10
C TYR A 89 -4.16 -4.55 -19.86
N LEU A 90 -4.18 -4.98 -18.59
CA LEU A 90 -4.20 -6.38 -18.19
C LEU A 90 -5.45 -7.10 -18.68
N HIS A 91 -6.62 -6.45 -18.67
CA HIS A 91 -7.85 -7.00 -19.26
C HIS A 91 -7.66 -7.38 -20.74
N ARG A 92 -7.03 -6.49 -21.52
CA ARG A 92 -6.73 -6.76 -22.94
C ARG A 92 -5.64 -7.82 -23.11
N LEU A 93 -4.65 -7.83 -22.20
CA LEU A 93 -3.56 -8.80 -22.24
C LEU A 93 -4.05 -10.21 -21.90
N ALA A 94 -4.97 -10.36 -20.95
CA ALA A 94 -5.54 -11.66 -20.55
C ALA A 94 -6.13 -12.44 -21.73
N ALA A 95 -6.76 -11.75 -22.69
CA ALA A 95 -7.27 -12.37 -23.90
C ALA A 95 -6.18 -12.92 -24.85
N ARG A 96 -4.95 -12.38 -24.76
CA ARG A 96 -3.79 -12.77 -25.59
C ARG A 96 -2.84 -13.71 -24.86
N ARG A 97 -2.81 -13.66 -23.53
CA ARG A 97 -1.99 -14.48 -22.62
C ARG A 97 -2.91 -15.25 -21.67
N PRO A 98 -3.61 -16.30 -22.16
CA PRO A 98 -4.47 -17.12 -21.30
C PRO A 98 -3.68 -17.89 -20.21
N ASP A 99 -2.36 -17.99 -20.37
CA ASP A 99 -1.42 -18.55 -19.41
C ASP A 99 -1.10 -17.60 -18.24
N LEU A 100 -1.27 -16.29 -18.43
CA LEU A 100 -0.99 -15.28 -17.41
C LEU A 100 -2.09 -15.26 -16.35
N LYS A 101 -1.71 -15.46 -15.09
CA LYS A 101 -2.63 -15.34 -13.95
C LYS A 101 -2.66 -13.90 -13.45
N ILE A 102 -3.86 -13.36 -13.25
CA ILE A 102 -4.06 -12.02 -12.70
C ILE A 102 -4.83 -12.16 -11.40
N ILE A 103 -4.31 -11.58 -10.33
CA ILE A 103 -4.95 -11.48 -9.01
C ILE A 103 -5.14 -10.00 -8.72
N ILE A 104 -6.33 -9.62 -8.28
CA ILE A 104 -6.65 -8.24 -7.89
C ILE A 104 -7.10 -8.28 -6.44
N THR A 105 -6.44 -7.52 -5.58
CA THR A 105 -6.79 -7.39 -4.17
C THR A 105 -7.32 -5.99 -3.88
N SER A 106 -8.33 -5.93 -3.02
CA SER A 106 -9.03 -4.70 -2.62
C SER A 106 -9.55 -4.85 -1.20
N ALA A 107 -9.34 -3.82 -0.37
CA ALA A 107 -9.92 -3.74 0.97
C ALA A 107 -11.40 -3.31 0.97
N THR A 108 -11.94 -2.90 -0.19
CA THR A 108 -13.31 -2.38 -0.31
C THR A 108 -14.26 -3.36 -1.02
N ILE A 109 -15.57 -3.16 -0.82
CA ILE A 109 -16.67 -4.05 -1.25
C ILE A 109 -16.86 -4.06 -2.78
N ASP A 110 -16.19 -3.20 -3.55
CA ASP A 110 -16.38 -3.07 -5.00
C ASP A 110 -15.76 -4.22 -5.84
N ALA A 111 -15.46 -5.38 -5.22
CA ALA A 111 -14.90 -6.56 -5.89
C ALA A 111 -15.74 -7.03 -7.09
N GLU A 112 -17.06 -6.90 -7.03
CA GLU A 112 -17.98 -7.26 -8.12
C GLU A 112 -17.74 -6.46 -9.40
N LYS A 113 -17.33 -5.19 -9.29
CA LYS A 113 -17.02 -4.36 -10.47
C LYS A 113 -15.78 -4.87 -11.18
N PHE A 114 -14.74 -5.26 -10.43
CA PHE A 114 -13.55 -5.87 -11.00
C PHE A 114 -13.88 -7.24 -11.60
N ALA A 115 -14.66 -8.07 -10.92
CA ALA A 115 -15.10 -9.36 -11.44
C ALA A 115 -15.82 -9.21 -12.78
N ALA A 116 -16.79 -8.29 -12.88
CA ALA A 116 -17.50 -8.00 -14.11
C ALA A 116 -16.56 -7.51 -15.23
N HIS A 117 -15.60 -6.64 -14.91
CA HIS A 117 -14.61 -6.15 -15.87
C HIS A 117 -13.75 -7.29 -16.42
N PHE A 118 -13.37 -8.27 -15.59
CA PHE A 118 -12.57 -9.43 -15.99
C PHE A 118 -13.43 -10.65 -16.39
N GLY A 119 -14.62 -10.43 -16.95
CA GLY A 119 -15.43 -11.49 -17.55
C GLY A 119 -16.14 -12.41 -16.55
N GLY A 120 -16.51 -11.88 -15.38
CA GLY A 120 -17.14 -12.64 -14.31
C GLY A 120 -16.12 -13.45 -13.50
N ALA A 121 -14.94 -12.89 -13.27
CA ALA A 121 -13.88 -13.55 -12.51
C ALA A 121 -14.36 -13.93 -11.08
N PRO A 122 -13.91 -15.07 -10.52
CA PRO A 122 -14.34 -15.51 -9.20
C PRO A 122 -13.90 -14.51 -8.11
N VAL A 123 -14.82 -14.17 -7.21
CA VAL A 123 -14.56 -13.29 -6.07
C VAL A 123 -14.33 -14.14 -4.82
N LEU A 124 -13.18 -13.96 -4.18
CA LEU A 124 -12.86 -14.56 -2.88
C LEU A 124 -12.92 -13.48 -1.80
N ASN A 125 -13.88 -13.60 -0.89
CA ASN A 125 -14.01 -12.71 0.25
C ASN A 125 -13.31 -13.30 1.48
N VAL A 126 -12.28 -12.59 1.97
CA VAL A 126 -11.59 -12.94 3.21
C VAL A 126 -12.06 -11.97 4.29
N SER A 127 -12.85 -12.45 5.25
CA SER A 127 -13.31 -11.63 6.37
C SER A 127 -12.19 -11.43 7.39
N GLY A 128 -11.75 -10.19 7.58
CA GLY A 128 -10.91 -9.80 8.71
C GLY A 128 -11.71 -9.75 10.01
N ARG A 129 -11.03 -9.95 11.15
CA ARG A 129 -11.61 -9.63 12.46
C ARG A 129 -11.42 -8.13 12.68
N THR A 130 -12.51 -7.39 12.72
CA THR A 130 -12.50 -6.00 13.19
C THR A 130 -12.70 -5.98 14.70
N TYR A 131 -12.01 -5.08 15.37
CA TYR A 131 -12.29 -4.73 16.75
C TYR A 131 -13.11 -3.44 16.77
N PRO A 132 -14.08 -3.29 17.70
CA PRO A 132 -14.85 -2.06 17.78
C PRO A 132 -13.92 -0.87 18.06
N VAL A 133 -14.09 0.21 17.27
CA VAL A 133 -13.37 1.46 17.46
C VAL A 133 -14.38 2.50 17.96
N GLU A 134 -14.13 3.06 19.15
CA GLU A 134 -14.93 4.17 19.68
C GLU A 134 -14.59 5.46 18.92
N ILE A 135 -15.60 6.14 18.39
CA ILE A 135 -15.42 7.40 17.65
C ILE A 135 -15.80 8.56 18.55
N ARG A 136 -14.83 9.45 18.82
CA ARG A 136 -15.02 10.70 19.58
C ARG A 136 -14.79 11.89 18.66
N TYR A 137 -15.71 12.85 18.69
CA TYR A 137 -15.60 14.09 17.94
C TYR A 137 -15.24 15.24 18.86
N ARG A 138 -14.24 16.04 18.45
CA ARG A 138 -13.85 17.25 19.17
C ARG A 138 -13.42 18.33 18.18
N PRO A 139 -14.15 19.44 18.07
CA PRO A 139 -13.70 20.57 17.28
C PRO A 139 -12.48 21.24 17.95
N PRO A 140 -11.55 21.82 17.17
CA PRO A 140 -10.51 22.67 17.72
C PRO A 140 -11.13 23.92 18.37
N GLY A 141 -10.45 24.49 19.36
CA GLY A 141 -10.82 25.80 19.93
C GLY A 141 -10.70 26.93 18.89
N GLU A 142 -11.41 28.04 19.09
CA GLU A 142 -11.46 29.17 18.13
C GLU A 142 -10.06 29.75 17.78
N ASP A 143 -9.10 29.65 18.70
CA ASP A 143 -7.70 30.10 18.54
C ASP A 143 -6.68 28.96 18.76
N GLU A 144 -7.12 27.70 18.74
CA GLU A 144 -6.24 26.54 18.98
C GLU A 144 -5.51 26.15 17.69
N ASP A 145 -4.18 26.17 17.71
CA ASP A 145 -3.40 25.68 16.58
C ASP A 145 -3.51 24.14 16.47
N THR A 146 -3.31 23.60 15.27
CA THR A 146 -3.44 22.15 15.01
C THR A 146 -2.51 21.31 15.90
N ALA A 147 -1.32 21.80 16.20
CA ALA A 147 -0.35 21.07 17.02
C ALA A 147 -0.79 21.01 18.49
N ASP A 148 -1.37 22.10 19.02
CA ASP A 148 -1.93 22.17 20.37
C ASP A 148 -3.17 21.27 20.50
N ALA A 149 -4.03 21.25 19.48
CA ALA A 149 -5.17 20.33 19.42
C ALA A 149 -4.72 18.86 19.45
N ILE A 150 -3.66 18.52 18.70
CA ILE A 150 -3.07 17.18 18.68
C ILE A 150 -2.46 16.84 20.04
N LEU A 151 -1.68 17.73 20.64
CA LEU A 151 -1.08 17.54 21.95
C LEU A 151 -2.14 17.24 23.02
N ARG A 152 -3.22 18.02 23.02
CA ARG A 152 -4.34 17.83 23.94
C ARG A 152 -5.02 16.47 23.73
N ALA A 153 -5.23 16.05 22.48
CA ALA A 153 -5.79 14.75 22.18
C ALA A 153 -4.86 13.60 22.62
N VAL A 154 -3.56 13.70 22.36
CA VAL A 154 -2.55 12.72 22.77
C VAL A 154 -2.50 12.59 24.30
N ALA A 155 -2.48 13.72 25.02
CA ALA A 155 -2.43 13.74 26.49
C ALA A 155 -3.67 13.10 27.14
N GLU A 156 -4.84 13.18 26.50
CA GLU A 156 -6.05 12.47 26.96
C GLU A 156 -5.99 10.98 26.66
N LEU A 157 -5.49 10.59 25.48
CA LEU A 157 -5.37 9.19 25.09
C LEU A 157 -4.37 8.44 25.98
N ASP A 158 -3.28 9.09 26.39
CA ASP A 158 -2.27 8.50 27.29
C ASP A 158 -2.88 8.11 28.67
N GLN A 159 -3.95 8.79 29.10
CA GLN A 159 -4.68 8.44 30.33
C GLN A 159 -5.42 7.10 30.24
N HIS A 160 -5.70 6.62 29.03
CA HIS A 160 -6.41 5.37 28.77
C HIS A 160 -5.46 4.16 28.62
N GLY A 161 -4.15 4.38 28.75
CA GLY A 161 -3.11 3.36 28.68
C GLY A 161 -2.12 3.61 27.54
N ARG A 162 -0.93 3.04 27.70
CA ARG A 162 0.19 3.19 26.76
C ARG A 162 -0.04 2.35 25.52
N ASN A 163 -0.48 2.99 24.44
CA ASN A 163 -0.64 2.38 23.13
C ASN A 163 -0.05 3.30 22.05
N ASP A 164 0.28 2.73 20.90
CA ASP A 164 0.71 3.50 19.75
C ASP A 164 -0.40 4.45 19.26
N ILE A 165 -0.02 5.66 18.86
CA ILE A 165 -0.94 6.68 18.34
C ILE A 165 -0.58 6.99 16.89
N LEU A 166 -1.56 6.82 15.99
CA LEU A 166 -1.44 7.22 14.58
C LEU A 166 -2.18 8.54 14.35
N VAL A 167 -1.44 9.59 13.96
CA VAL A 167 -1.99 10.91 13.64
C VAL A 167 -1.96 11.14 12.13
N PHE A 168 -3.11 11.48 11.55
CA PHE A 168 -3.23 11.84 10.14
C PHE A 168 -3.13 13.36 9.96
N LEU A 169 -2.18 13.80 9.15
CA LEU A 169 -1.91 15.22 8.87
C LEU A 169 -1.85 15.47 7.36
N PRO A 170 -2.23 16.66 6.88
CA PRO A 170 -2.45 16.89 5.46
C PRO A 170 -1.15 17.10 4.67
N SER A 171 -0.04 17.47 5.30
CA SER A 171 1.24 17.67 4.61
C SER A 171 2.46 17.27 5.44
N GLU A 172 3.60 17.09 4.75
CA GLU A 172 4.90 16.84 5.40
C GLU A 172 5.31 17.97 6.35
N ARG A 173 4.99 19.23 6.00
CA ARG A 173 5.28 20.37 6.87
C ARG A 173 4.51 20.25 8.18
N ASP A 174 3.20 19.97 8.09
CA ASP A 174 2.35 19.85 9.29
C ASP A 174 2.79 18.65 10.15
N ILE A 175 3.22 17.54 9.51
CA ILE A 175 3.81 16.39 10.21
C ILE A 175 5.05 16.80 11.01
N ARG A 176 5.99 17.54 10.40
CA ARG A 176 7.22 17.98 11.06
C ARG A 176 6.93 18.94 12.21
N GLU A 177 6.05 19.91 11.99
CA GLU A 177 5.67 20.88 13.03
C GLU A 177 5.02 20.19 14.23
N ALA A 178 4.06 19.29 14.00
CA ALA A 178 3.42 18.52 15.07
C ALA A 178 4.41 17.59 15.79
N ALA A 179 5.27 16.87 15.05
CA ALA A 179 6.26 15.97 15.64
C ALA A 179 7.29 16.72 16.50
N ASP A 180 7.76 17.88 16.05
CA ASP A 180 8.69 18.71 16.83
C ASP A 180 8.04 19.26 18.09
N ARG A 181 6.77 19.66 18.02
CA ARG A 181 5.99 20.11 19.19
C ARG A 181 5.82 18.97 20.21
N LEU A 182 5.41 17.78 19.74
CA LEU A 182 5.24 16.58 20.56
C LEU A 182 6.54 16.15 21.28
N ARG A 183 7.68 16.21 20.59
CA ARG A 183 8.99 15.87 21.19
C ARG A 183 9.43 16.86 22.27
N ARG A 184 9.12 18.15 22.11
CA ARG A 184 9.52 19.20 23.07
C ARG A 184 8.78 19.09 24.40
N GLU A 185 7.53 18.66 24.37
CA GLU A 185 6.68 18.53 25.55
C GLU A 185 7.03 17.33 26.46
N GLN A 186 8.07 16.54 26.14
CA GLN A 186 8.53 15.39 26.93
C GLN A 186 7.38 14.49 27.41
N LEU A 187 6.42 14.21 26.53
CA LEU A 187 5.54 13.07 26.72
C LEU A 187 6.46 11.85 26.80
N ARG A 188 6.54 11.23 27.99
CA ARG A 188 7.53 10.22 28.37
C ARG A 188 7.73 9.22 27.22
N ASP A 189 8.97 9.12 26.72
CA ASP A 189 9.41 8.26 25.60
C ASP A 189 8.30 7.37 25.01
N THR A 190 7.61 7.93 24.01
CA THR A 190 6.94 7.18 22.93
C THR A 190 7.96 6.43 22.09
#